data_AF-A0A2M6Z6H6-F1
#
_entry.id   AF-A0A2M6Z6H6-F1
#
_cell.length_a   1.000
_cell.length_b   1.000
_cell.length_c   1.000
_cell.angle_alpha   90.00
_cell.angle_beta   90.00
_cell.angle_gamma   90.00
#
_symmetry.space_group_name_H-M   'P 1'
#
loop_
_entity.id
_entity.type
_entity.pdbx_description
1 polymer ?
#
loop_
_entity_poly.entity_id
_entity_poly.type
_entity_poly.pdbx_seq_one_letter_code
_entity_poly.pdbx_strand_id
1 'polypeptide(L)'
;MSLPSIQPFFFKNANKEQLTRISKLDWAEAREVDARVIIISDSNTRSLAGIDPRRIAEFSRARKPVRDYLINNKKWCLTIHPTEALAQEAGMSLEDYSSFVYSALFIDQKAPIREWEKLERKQAELIR
;
A
#
# COMPACT_ATOMS: atom_id res chain seq x y z
N MET A 1 12.39 -5.40 -1.36
CA MET A 1 11.36 -6.43 -1.64
C MET A 1 11.43 -7.46 -0.53
N SER A 2 10.39 -7.60 0.30
CA SER A 2 10.39 -8.58 1.41
C SER A 2 9.66 -9.84 0.94
N LEU A 3 10.23 -11.03 1.19
CA LEU A 3 9.57 -12.29 0.89
C LEU A 3 8.25 -12.41 1.67
N PRO A 4 7.18 -12.99 1.10
CA PRO A 4 5.87 -13.10 1.77
C PRO A 4 5.93 -13.71 3.18
N SER A 5 6.91 -14.58 3.45
CA SER A 5 7.11 -15.23 4.75
C SER A 5 7.85 -14.38 5.79
N ILE A 6 8.57 -13.33 5.38
CA ILE A 6 9.42 -12.54 6.28
C ILE A 6 8.58 -11.71 7.24
N GLN A 7 7.51 -11.08 6.76
CA GLN A 7 6.72 -10.17 7.58
C GLN A 7 5.98 -10.90 8.73
N PRO A 8 5.28 -12.03 8.49
CA PRO A 8 4.70 -12.81 9.58
C PRO A 8 5.76 -13.36 10.54
N PHE A 9 6.90 -13.83 10.03
CA PHE A 9 8.01 -14.31 10.86
C PHE A 9 8.55 -13.20 11.77
N PHE A 10 8.78 -12.00 11.22
CA PHE A 10 9.22 -10.85 11.99
C PHE A 10 8.21 -10.50 13.08
N PHE A 11 6.93 -10.35 12.73
CA PHE A 11 5.91 -10.02 13.72
C PHE A 11 5.72 -11.12 14.75
N LYS A 12 5.96 -12.38 14.44
CA LYS A 12 5.88 -13.47 15.43
C LYS A 12 7.03 -13.44 16.43
N ASN A 13 8.25 -13.14 15.97
CA ASN A 13 9.48 -13.38 16.74
C ASN A 13 10.19 -12.12 17.26
N ALA A 14 9.89 -10.94 16.73
CA ALA A 14 10.59 -9.72 17.10
C ALA A 14 10.41 -9.34 18.58
N ASN A 15 11.47 -8.89 19.23
CA ASN A 15 11.35 -8.28 20.56
C ASN A 15 10.83 -6.83 20.46
N LYS A 16 10.54 -6.20 21.60
CA LYS A 16 10.03 -4.82 21.65
C LYS A 16 10.97 -3.81 20.99
N GLU A 17 12.27 -3.95 21.18
CA GLU A 17 13.27 -3.07 20.56
C GLU A 17 13.20 -3.18 19.03
N GLN A 18 13.20 -4.41 18.49
CA GLN A 18 13.09 -4.66 17.05
C GLN A 18 11.75 -4.14 16.49
N LEU A 19 10.64 -4.32 17.21
CA LEU A 19 9.32 -3.82 16.80
C LEU A 19 9.24 -2.30 16.79
N THR A 20 10.03 -1.59 17.59
CA THR A 20 9.90 -0.13 17.77
C THR A 20 11.07 0.68 17.20
N ARG A 21 12.20 0.03 16.91
CA ARG A 21 13.39 0.69 16.37
C ARG A 21 13.13 1.26 14.99
N ILE A 22 13.39 2.55 14.84
CA ILE A 22 13.51 3.25 13.56
C ILE A 22 15.00 3.44 13.27
N SER A 23 15.47 2.89 12.16
CA SER A 23 16.86 3.01 11.74
C SER A 23 17.13 4.38 11.13
N LYS A 24 18.40 4.78 11.08
CA LYS A 24 18.83 5.98 10.35
C LYS A 24 18.52 5.87 8.86
N LEU A 25 18.49 4.65 8.32
CA LEU A 25 18.17 4.37 6.93
C LEU A 25 16.70 4.70 6.62
N ASP A 26 15.76 4.37 7.51
CA ASP A 26 14.33 4.68 7.32
C ASP A 26 14.12 6.20 7.13
N TRP A 27 14.82 7.02 7.93
CA TRP A 27 14.76 8.47 7.81
C TRP A 27 15.51 9.00 6.60
N ALA A 28 16.66 8.41 6.24
CA ALA A 28 17.40 8.79 5.06
C ALA A 28 16.56 8.54 3.80
N GLU A 29 15.95 7.36 3.67
CA GLU A 29 15.03 7.06 2.56
C GLU A 29 13.90 8.08 2.51
N ALA A 30 13.21 8.30 3.63
CA ALA A 30 12.08 9.25 3.66
C ALA A 30 12.46 10.68 3.26
N ARG A 31 13.70 11.12 3.57
CA ARG A 31 14.19 12.47 3.28
C ARG A 31 14.74 12.62 1.87
N GLU A 32 15.43 11.61 1.36
CA GLU A 32 16.16 11.71 0.10
C GLU A 32 15.33 11.32 -1.13
N VAL A 33 14.26 10.51 -0.98
CA VAL A 33 13.41 10.17 -2.12
C VAL A 33 12.67 11.40 -2.68
N ASP A 34 12.57 11.49 -4.00
CA ASP A 34 11.78 12.52 -4.68
C ASP A 34 10.27 12.21 -4.64
N ALA A 35 9.94 10.94 -4.82
CA ALA A 35 8.57 10.44 -4.85
C ALA A 35 8.49 8.99 -4.36
N ARG A 36 7.29 8.58 -3.95
CA ARG A 36 7.00 7.21 -3.48
C ARG A 36 5.79 6.61 -4.18
N VAL A 37 5.99 5.48 -4.83
CA VAL A 37 4.90 4.69 -5.44
C VAL A 37 4.70 3.43 -4.61
N ILE A 38 3.46 3.20 -4.17
CA ILE A 38 3.08 2.00 -3.44
C ILE A 38 2.14 1.19 -4.33
N ILE A 39 2.46 -0.08 -4.56
CA ILE A 39 1.62 -1.00 -5.31
C ILE A 39 1.13 -2.06 -4.33
N ILE A 40 -0.18 -2.11 -4.10
CA ILE A 40 -0.83 -3.19 -3.36
C ILE A 40 -0.87 -4.39 -4.31
N SER A 41 -0.18 -5.47 -3.94
CA SER A 41 -0.08 -6.68 -4.75
C SER A 41 0.09 -7.89 -3.85
N ASP A 42 -0.69 -7.95 -2.77
CA ASP A 42 -0.56 -8.99 -1.75
C ASP A 42 -0.77 -10.37 -2.36
N SER A 43 0.15 -11.29 -2.08
CA SER A 43 0.01 -12.70 -2.47
C SER A 43 -0.75 -13.52 -1.41
N ASN A 44 -1.02 -12.95 -0.24
CA ASN A 44 -1.79 -13.53 0.84
C ASN A 44 -2.32 -12.44 1.78
N THR A 45 -3.62 -12.11 1.66
CA THR A 45 -4.33 -11.11 2.47
C THR A 45 -4.42 -11.50 3.96
N ARG A 46 -4.23 -12.79 4.28
CA ARG A 46 -4.35 -13.36 5.63
C ARG A 46 -3.00 -13.74 6.23
N SER A 47 -1.89 -13.27 5.66
CA SER A 47 -0.53 -13.60 6.11
C SER A 47 -0.27 -13.28 7.59
N LEU A 48 -0.99 -12.32 8.17
CA LEU A 48 -0.85 -11.89 9.57
C LEU A 48 -2.01 -12.36 10.49
N ALA A 49 -2.93 -13.20 10.03
CA ALA A 49 -4.14 -13.56 10.79
C ALA A 49 -3.87 -14.18 12.18
N GLY A 50 -2.72 -14.84 12.36
CA GLY A 50 -2.31 -15.45 13.63
C GLY A 50 -1.42 -14.56 14.51
N ILE A 51 -1.19 -13.31 14.15
CA ILE A 51 -0.30 -12.38 14.87
C ILE A 51 -1.11 -11.54 15.86
N ASP A 52 -0.60 -11.37 17.08
CA ASP A 52 -1.19 -10.45 18.06
C ASP A 52 -1.29 -9.02 17.46
N PRO A 53 -2.50 -8.46 17.31
CA PRO A 53 -2.70 -7.13 16.74
C PRO A 53 -1.93 -6.02 17.48
N ARG A 54 -1.64 -6.19 18.78
CA ARG A 54 -0.87 -5.22 19.57
C ARG A 54 0.54 -5.03 19.00
N ARG A 55 1.16 -6.10 18.49
CA ARG A 55 2.52 -6.06 17.92
C ARG A 55 2.55 -5.30 16.59
N ILE A 56 1.51 -5.51 15.77
CA ILE A 56 1.30 -4.77 14.51
C ILE A 56 1.07 -3.28 14.83
N ALA A 57 0.24 -2.99 15.83
CA ALA A 57 -0.05 -1.63 16.26
C ALA A 57 1.20 -0.91 16.81
N GLU A 58 2.04 -1.59 17.62
CA GLU A 58 3.31 -1.05 18.11
C GLU A 58 4.27 -0.69 16.97
N PHE A 59 4.44 -1.59 16.00
CA PHE A 59 5.26 -1.33 14.83
C PHE A 59 4.72 -0.14 14.02
N SER A 60 3.42 -0.11 13.75
CA SER A 60 2.77 0.98 13.00
C SER A 60 2.89 2.34 13.72
N ARG A 61 2.74 2.36 15.05
CA ARG A 61 2.92 3.58 15.86
C ARG A 61 4.36 4.07 15.80
N ALA A 62 5.34 3.19 15.94
CA ALA A 62 6.75 3.56 15.89
C ALA A 62 7.14 4.20 14.54
N ARG A 63 6.57 3.72 13.42
CA ARG A 63 6.85 4.24 12.07
C ARG A 63 6.00 5.45 11.69
N LYS A 64 5.02 5.84 12.51
CA LYS A 64 4.11 6.96 12.22
C LYS A 64 4.86 8.26 11.86
N PRO A 65 5.90 8.70 12.60
CA PRO A 65 6.60 9.95 12.26
C PRO A 65 7.24 9.95 10.87
N VAL A 66 7.86 8.84 10.46
CA VAL A 66 8.47 8.68 9.13
C VAL A 66 7.39 8.66 8.05
N ARG A 67 6.29 7.93 8.28
CA ARG A 67 5.16 7.86 7.35
C ARG A 67 4.49 9.23 7.17
N ASP A 68 4.24 9.96 8.26
CA ASP A 68 3.63 11.28 8.22
C ASP A 68 4.56 12.28 7.51
N TYR A 69 5.89 12.17 7.71
CA TYR A 69 6.85 12.98 6.95
C TYR A 69 6.74 12.73 5.44
N LEU A 70 6.71 11.47 5.00
CA LEU A 70 6.55 11.11 3.59
C LEU A 70 5.24 11.65 3.01
N ILE A 71 4.11 11.45 3.70
CA ILE A 71 2.78 11.88 3.23
C ILE A 71 2.73 13.40 3.07
N ASN A 72 3.31 14.15 4.01
CA ASN A 72 3.19 15.60 4.05
C ASN A 72 4.24 16.34 3.20
N ASN A 73 5.40 15.72 2.94
CA ASN A 73 6.54 16.42 2.32
C ASN A 73 6.97 15.84 0.97
N LYS A 74 6.48 14.66 0.58
CA LYS A 74 6.88 13.98 -0.66
C LYS A 74 5.69 13.75 -1.58
N LYS A 75 5.96 13.69 -2.88
CA LYS A 75 4.97 13.21 -3.85
C LYS A 75 4.76 11.72 -3.63
N TRP A 76 3.52 11.27 -3.56
CA TRP A 76 3.24 9.84 -3.44
C TRP A 76 1.98 9.44 -4.18
N CYS A 77 1.95 8.18 -4.60
CA CYS A 77 0.74 7.55 -5.11
C CYS A 77 0.63 6.11 -4.59
N LEU A 78 -0.62 5.66 -4.46
CA LEU A 78 -0.97 4.30 -4.10
C LEU A 78 -1.82 3.74 -5.23
N THR A 79 -1.46 2.57 -5.72
CA THR A 79 -2.22 1.83 -6.71
C THR A 79 -2.29 0.36 -6.33
N ILE A 80 -3.03 -0.43 -7.09
CA ILE A 80 -3.26 -1.84 -6.87
C ILE A 80 -2.96 -2.62 -8.15
N HIS A 81 -2.31 -3.76 -8.00
CA HIS A 81 -2.12 -4.74 -9.07
C HIS A 81 -2.93 -6.00 -8.71
N PRO A 82 -3.74 -6.53 -9.64
CA PRO A 82 -4.50 -7.74 -9.39
C PRO A 82 -3.61 -8.93 -9.02
N THR A 83 -4.02 -9.68 -7.99
CA THR A 83 -3.38 -10.94 -7.62
C THR A 83 -4.47 -11.96 -7.29
N GLU A 84 -4.13 -13.24 -7.31
CA GLU A 84 -5.04 -14.32 -6.92
C GLU A 84 -5.62 -14.10 -5.51
N ALA A 85 -4.79 -13.67 -4.55
CA ALA A 85 -5.26 -13.44 -3.19
C ALA A 85 -6.26 -12.28 -3.09
N LEU A 86 -6.04 -11.21 -3.86
CA LEU A 86 -6.97 -10.08 -3.91
C LEU A 86 -8.29 -10.46 -4.62
N ALA A 87 -8.21 -11.25 -5.69
CA ALA A 87 -9.39 -11.76 -6.38
C ALA A 87 -10.23 -12.67 -5.48
N GLN A 88 -9.59 -13.59 -4.76
CA GLN A 88 -10.25 -14.45 -3.77
C GLN A 88 -10.91 -13.64 -2.65
N GLU A 89 -10.25 -12.60 -2.13
CA GLU A 89 -10.83 -11.72 -1.11
C GLU A 89 -12.05 -10.96 -1.65
N ALA A 90 -12.06 -10.61 -2.94
CA ALA A 90 -13.19 -9.99 -3.63
C ALA A 90 -14.29 -11.00 -4.04
N GLY A 91 -14.07 -12.30 -3.86
CA GLY A 91 -15.01 -13.34 -4.31
C GLY A 91 -15.11 -13.47 -5.84
N MET A 92 -14.05 -13.11 -6.56
CA MET A 92 -14.01 -13.07 -8.02
C MET A 92 -12.94 -14.03 -8.56
N SER A 93 -13.06 -14.42 -9.83
CA SER A 93 -11.93 -15.01 -10.55
C SER A 93 -10.82 -13.96 -10.74
N LEU A 94 -9.57 -14.40 -10.96
CA LEU A 94 -8.48 -13.45 -11.25
C LEU A 94 -8.77 -12.61 -12.49
N GLU A 95 -9.38 -13.20 -13.52
CA GLU A 95 -9.73 -12.51 -14.76
C GLU A 95 -10.77 -11.40 -14.54
N ASP A 96 -11.85 -11.72 -13.83
CA ASP A 96 -12.91 -10.74 -13.54
C ASP A 96 -12.39 -9.62 -12.64
N TYR A 97 -11.61 -9.97 -11.61
CA TYR A 97 -11.00 -8.99 -10.72
C TYR A 97 -10.00 -8.09 -11.46
N SER A 98 -9.19 -8.66 -12.34
CA SER A 98 -8.23 -7.90 -13.15
C SER A 98 -8.95 -6.92 -14.08
N SER A 99 -10.01 -7.38 -14.74
CA SER A 99 -10.84 -6.53 -15.61
C SER A 99 -11.48 -5.39 -14.83
N PHE A 100 -12.02 -5.68 -13.65
CA PHE A 100 -12.57 -4.67 -12.76
C PHE A 100 -11.52 -3.62 -12.35
N VAL A 101 -10.36 -4.07 -11.85
CA VAL A 101 -9.29 -3.17 -11.40
C VAL A 101 -8.78 -2.30 -12.55
N TYR A 102 -8.47 -2.89 -13.71
CA TYR A 102 -7.94 -2.12 -14.83
C TYR A 102 -8.94 -1.12 -15.41
N SER A 103 -10.22 -1.47 -15.44
CA SER A 103 -11.27 -0.54 -15.82
C SER A 103 -11.44 0.60 -14.81
N ALA A 104 -11.41 0.28 -13.51
CA ALA A 104 -11.48 1.28 -12.43
C ALA A 104 -10.29 2.26 -12.44
N LEU A 105 -9.14 1.83 -12.95
CA LEU A 105 -7.93 2.65 -13.11
C LEU A 105 -7.82 3.33 -14.49
N PHE A 106 -8.83 3.18 -15.34
CA PHE A 106 -8.88 3.65 -16.73
C PHE A 106 -7.76 3.12 -17.63
N ILE A 107 -7.07 2.04 -17.24
CA ILE A 107 -5.94 1.46 -17.99
C ILE A 107 -6.41 0.88 -19.32
N ASP A 108 -7.66 0.41 -19.38
CA ASP A 108 -8.32 -0.13 -20.57
C ASP A 108 -8.80 0.94 -21.56
N GLN A 109 -8.72 2.23 -21.21
CA GLN A 109 -9.20 3.33 -22.04
C GLN A 109 -8.16 3.75 -23.09
N LYS A 110 -8.62 4.26 -24.23
CA LYS A 110 -7.72 4.75 -25.31
C LYS A 110 -6.86 5.94 -24.88
N ALA A 111 -7.35 6.75 -23.95
CA ALA A 111 -6.64 7.92 -23.43
C ALA A 111 -6.77 8.00 -21.89
N PRO A 112 -6.10 7.12 -21.13
CA PRO A 112 -6.28 6.99 -19.67
C PRO A 112 -6.07 8.31 -18.92
N ILE A 113 -5.07 9.10 -19.32
CA ILE A 113 -4.77 10.41 -18.72
C ILE A 113 -5.96 11.36 -18.83
N ARG A 114 -6.64 11.39 -19.99
CA ARG A 114 -7.81 12.25 -20.18
C ARG A 114 -8.98 11.84 -19.30
N GLU A 115 -9.13 10.55 -19.02
CA GLU A 115 -10.18 10.06 -18.11
C GLU A 115 -9.88 10.46 -16.66
N TRP A 116 -8.61 10.41 -16.23
CA TRP A 116 -8.19 10.94 -14.94
C TRP A 116 -8.43 12.46 -14.82
N GLU A 117 -8.07 13.25 -15.85
CA GLU A 117 -8.35 14.70 -15.88
C GLU A 117 -9.85 15.03 -15.83
N LYS A 118 -10.69 14.21 -16.48
CA LYS A 118 -12.16 14.35 -16.39
C LYS A 118 -12.66 14.06 -14.99
N LEU A 119 -12.16 12.99 -14.36
CA LEU A 119 -12.52 12.62 -12.99
C LEU A 119 -12.12 13.72 -12.01
N GLU A 120 -10.91 14.28 -12.14
CA GLU A 120 -10.43 15.40 -11.33
C GLU A 120 -11.39 16.60 -11.42
N ARG A 121 -11.75 17.03 -12.64
CA ARG A 121 -12.71 18.15 -12.83
C ARG A 121 -14.05 17.87 -12.16
N LYS A 122 -14.59 16.67 -12.33
CA LYS A 122 -15.86 16.27 -11.72
C LYS A 122 -15.79 16.27 -10.19
N GLN A 123 -14.69 15.79 -9.61
CA GLN A 123 -14.50 15.81 -8.16
C GLN A 123 -14.34 17.24 -7.62
N ALA A 124 -13.63 18.11 -8.33
CA ALA A 124 -13.48 19.52 -7.97
C ALA A 124 -14.82 20.28 -7.94
N GLU A 125 -15.80 19.88 -8.74
CA GLU A 125 -17.16 20.44 -8.70
C GLU A 125 -17.96 19.97 -7.46
N LEU A 126 -17.72 18.74 -6.99
CA LEU A 126 -18.44 18.14 -5.85
C LEU A 126 -17.92 18.57 -4.48
N ILE A 127 -16.64 18.95 -4.37
CA ILE A 127 -15.97 19.32 -3.11
C ILE A 127 -16.08 20.86 -2.87
N ARG A 128 -16.97 21.54 -3.58
CA ARG A 128 -17.26 22.97 -3.37
C ARG A 128 -18.18 23.22 -2.18
#